data_AF-A0A9D7SCI2-F1
#
_entry.id   AF-A0A9D7SCI2-F1
#
_cell.length_a   1.000
_cell.length_b   1.000
_cell.length_c   1.000
_cell.angle_alpha   90.00
_cell.angle_beta   90.00
_cell.angle_gamma   90.00
#
_symmetry.space_group_name_H-M   'P 1'
#
loop_
_entity.id
_entity.type
_entity.pdbx_description
1 polymer ?
#
loop_
_entity_poly.entity_id
_entity_poly.type
_entity_poly.pdbx_seq_one_letter_code
_entity_poly.pdbx_strand_id
1 'polypeptide(L)'
;MAYNFSLKSILWLSFILIIGIGSDLSGQTKSNKKALLIGVGTYPVAGGWATLNSKNDLTIIKDALLSQGFLNENICIIEDEKGTRQNIIATIKTKLINETKKGDIVYFHFSGHGQQKQDLDGDEIDGYDECIVPYDSPKKFNPGVYEGQNLILDDELNELFVGVRKQLTSSGQLIVALDACHSGTGTRGGGTARGSSEPMASPDYVQKNVQHKLQKEDNKINEKTGIANNGLASMIAFFGSAQNQVNYEMTNDQGIPYGSLSYAISKNLVLSKKEESYRGLFDKIKIEMSSIAPLQQPQAEGDLDTEILNGKALSSANYYKVISKSTDDQIIINAGFLQSVNEGSVVGFYPSDTRDIENNKPIVTGKISKSLAASSVVELDSILNYIRQLYTG
;
A
#
# COMPACT_ATOMS: atom_id res chain seq x y z
N MET A 1 44.75 42.45 79.66
CA MET A 1 45.14 41.28 78.84
C MET A 1 43.88 40.73 78.19
N ALA A 2 43.84 40.71 76.85
CA ALA A 2 43.15 39.75 75.95
C ALA A 2 41.69 39.33 76.25
N TYR A 3 40.68 39.40 75.38
CA TYR A 3 40.54 39.65 73.94
C TYR A 3 39.04 39.99 73.68
N ASN A 4 38.75 40.88 72.73
CA ASN A 4 37.41 41.15 72.18
C ASN A 4 36.81 39.90 71.51
N PHE A 5 35.50 39.66 71.61
CA PHE A 5 34.72 39.11 70.49
C PHE A 5 33.22 39.45 70.55
N SER A 6 32.71 39.79 69.37
CA SER A 6 31.44 40.44 69.04
C SER A 6 30.23 39.48 68.94
N LEU A 7 29.03 40.07 69.09
CA LEU A 7 27.70 39.46 69.04
C LEU A 7 27.46 38.55 67.81
N LYS A 8 26.79 37.41 68.04
CA LYS A 8 26.03 36.70 67.01
C LYS A 8 24.59 36.43 67.45
N SER A 9 23.70 36.92 66.61
CA SER A 9 22.25 36.89 66.67
C SER A 9 21.69 35.54 66.24
N ILE A 10 20.51 35.25 66.80
CA ILE A 10 19.59 34.14 66.55
C ILE A 10 19.19 34.03 65.07
N LEU A 11 19.20 32.82 64.51
CA LEU A 11 18.56 32.50 63.22
C LEU A 11 17.82 31.16 63.31
N TRP A 12 16.52 31.23 63.08
CA TRP A 12 15.58 30.12 62.94
C TRP A 12 15.90 29.27 61.70
N LEU A 13 15.90 27.95 61.85
CA LEU A 13 15.97 26.98 60.76
C LEU A 13 14.58 26.75 60.17
N SER A 14 14.32 27.32 59.00
CA SER A 14 13.14 27.03 58.18
C SER A 14 13.38 25.76 57.35
N PHE A 15 12.54 24.75 57.55
CA PHE A 15 12.50 23.53 56.74
C PHE A 15 11.91 23.86 55.36
N ILE A 16 12.73 23.88 54.31
CA ILE A 16 12.25 24.00 52.92
C ILE A 16 11.92 22.59 52.42
N LEU A 17 10.63 22.30 52.31
CA LEU A 17 10.10 21.14 51.61
C LEU A 17 10.28 21.37 50.10
N ILE A 18 11.34 20.80 49.51
CA ILE A 18 11.49 20.75 48.05
C ILE A 18 10.52 19.69 47.53
N ILE A 19 9.34 20.12 47.10
CA ILE A 19 8.48 19.30 46.24
C ILE A 19 9.17 19.27 44.88
N GLY A 20 9.95 18.21 44.64
CA GLY A 20 10.44 17.89 43.31
C GLY A 20 9.25 17.59 42.41
N ILE A 21 8.82 18.56 41.62
CA ILE A 21 8.00 18.30 40.44
C ILE A 21 8.94 17.58 39.47
N GLY A 22 8.95 16.25 39.55
CA GLY A 22 9.46 15.42 38.47
C GLY A 22 8.57 15.67 37.27
N SER A 23 8.99 16.57 36.38
CA SER A 23 8.44 16.58 35.03
C SER A 23 8.98 15.34 34.33
N ASP A 24 8.26 14.23 34.45
CA ASP A 24 8.26 13.17 33.45
C ASP A 24 7.66 13.76 32.16
N LEU A 25 8.46 14.60 31.50
CA LEU A 25 8.35 14.90 30.09
C LEU A 25 8.86 13.66 29.34
N SER A 26 8.13 12.55 29.44
CA SER A 26 8.09 11.60 28.34
C SER A 26 7.33 12.30 27.22
N GLY A 27 8.00 13.24 26.54
CA GLY A 27 7.52 13.83 25.32
C GLY A 27 7.39 12.71 24.30
N GLN A 28 6.21 12.08 24.22
CA GLN A 28 5.79 11.46 22.98
C GLN A 28 5.71 12.59 21.96
N THR A 29 6.84 12.86 21.29
CA THR A 29 6.83 13.65 20.08
C THR A 29 5.87 12.95 19.14
N LYS A 30 4.71 13.57 18.92
CA LYS A 30 3.70 13.09 17.96
C LYS A 30 4.43 12.78 16.66
N SER A 31 4.32 11.53 16.20
CA SER A 31 4.88 11.07 14.92
C SER A 31 4.49 12.05 13.81
N ASN A 32 5.46 12.54 13.03
CA ASN A 32 5.14 13.38 11.88
C ASN A 32 4.73 12.51 10.72
N LYS A 33 3.77 13.00 9.94
CA LYS A 33 3.32 12.37 8.70
C LYS A 33 3.93 13.12 7.52
N LYS A 34 4.65 12.40 6.66
CA LYS A 34 5.36 12.91 5.48
C LYS A 34 4.95 12.16 4.25
N ALA A 35 4.79 12.84 3.12
CA ALA A 35 4.44 12.19 1.87
C ALA A 35 5.29 12.67 0.70
N LEU A 36 5.56 11.77 -0.24
CA LEU A 36 6.06 12.06 -1.57
C LEU A 36 5.07 11.51 -2.60
N LEU A 37 4.46 12.40 -3.37
CA LEU A 37 3.51 12.06 -4.42
C LEU A 37 4.15 12.36 -5.78
N ILE A 38 4.24 11.36 -6.64
CA ILE A 38 4.88 11.47 -7.95
C ILE A 38 3.84 11.11 -9.01
N GLY A 39 3.57 12.02 -9.91
CA GLY A 39 2.65 11.82 -11.03
C GLY A 39 3.32 12.16 -12.34
N VAL A 40 3.52 11.17 -13.20
CA VAL A 40 4.09 11.38 -14.54
C VAL A 40 3.05 10.92 -15.56
N GLY A 41 2.29 11.88 -16.09
CA GLY A 41 1.22 11.64 -17.06
C GLY A 41 1.50 12.22 -18.43
N THR A 42 2.30 13.28 -18.52
CA THR A 42 2.70 13.89 -19.78
C THR A 42 4.18 13.61 -20.03
N TYR A 43 4.49 12.78 -21.03
CA TYR A 43 5.86 12.44 -21.42
C TYR A 43 6.31 13.20 -22.67
N PRO A 44 7.62 13.34 -22.93
CA PRO A 44 8.11 13.83 -24.21
C PRO A 44 7.56 13.00 -25.37
N VAL A 45 7.08 13.66 -26.43
CA VAL A 45 6.53 12.97 -27.62
C VAL A 45 7.51 11.98 -28.22
N ALA A 46 8.80 12.34 -28.25
CA ALA A 46 9.88 11.47 -28.74
C ALA A 46 10.07 10.19 -27.90
N GLY A 47 9.58 10.17 -26.65
CA GLY A 47 9.62 9.01 -25.77
C GLY A 47 8.58 7.93 -26.09
N GLY A 48 7.52 8.26 -26.83
CA GLY A 48 6.55 7.27 -27.33
C GLY A 48 5.57 6.70 -26.29
N TRP A 49 5.40 7.38 -25.16
CA TRP A 49 4.40 7.05 -24.14
C TRP A 49 3.04 7.69 -24.43
N ALA A 50 1.97 7.03 -23.98
CA ALA A 50 0.64 7.63 -24.02
C ALA A 50 0.51 8.68 -22.91
N THR A 51 -0.38 9.65 -23.10
CA THR A 51 -0.72 10.58 -22.02
C THR A 51 -1.62 9.88 -21.00
N LEU A 52 -1.31 10.05 -19.72
CA LEU A 52 -2.11 9.62 -18.58
C LEU A 52 -2.59 10.83 -17.79
N ASN A 53 -3.59 10.62 -16.94
CA ASN A 53 -4.17 11.64 -16.07
C ASN A 53 -3.59 11.59 -14.65
N SER A 54 -2.31 11.22 -14.53
CA SER A 54 -1.63 11.03 -13.23
C SER A 54 -1.71 12.24 -12.30
N LYS A 55 -1.84 13.46 -12.83
CA LYS A 55 -2.03 14.67 -12.02
C LYS A 55 -3.34 14.68 -11.22
N ASN A 56 -4.41 14.11 -11.79
CA ASN A 56 -5.69 13.99 -11.10
C ASN A 56 -5.53 13.09 -9.85
N ASP A 57 -4.76 12.01 -9.98
CA ASP A 57 -4.45 11.09 -8.89
C ASP A 57 -3.74 11.78 -7.72
N LEU A 58 -2.75 12.63 -8.02
CA LEU A 58 -2.04 13.40 -6.99
C LEU A 58 -2.97 14.30 -6.19
N THR A 59 -3.99 14.87 -6.84
CA THR A 59 -4.95 15.77 -6.19
C THR A 59 -5.79 15.01 -5.16
N ILE A 60 -6.43 13.91 -5.57
CA ILE A 60 -7.29 13.12 -4.67
C ILE A 60 -6.51 12.42 -3.55
N ILE A 61 -5.28 11.98 -3.83
CA ILE A 61 -4.41 11.37 -2.81
C ILE A 61 -3.96 12.43 -1.82
N LYS A 62 -3.56 13.62 -2.28
CA LYS A 62 -3.20 14.73 -1.39
C LYS A 62 -4.34 15.06 -0.44
N ASP A 63 -5.56 15.23 -0.97
CA ASP A 63 -6.73 15.57 -0.16
C ASP A 63 -7.06 14.48 0.87
N ALA A 64 -6.94 13.20 0.47
CA ALA A 64 -7.10 12.08 1.39
C ALA A 64 -6.06 12.10 2.51
N LEU A 65 -4.78 12.38 2.21
CA LEU A 65 -3.73 12.48 3.22
C LEU A 65 -3.95 13.67 4.17
N LEU A 66 -4.37 14.83 3.65
CA LEU A 66 -4.72 15.99 4.46
C LEU A 66 -5.87 15.66 5.44
N SER A 67 -6.89 14.93 4.98
CA SER A 67 -7.99 14.46 5.84
C SER A 67 -7.52 13.52 6.96
N GLN A 68 -6.44 12.77 6.71
CA GLN A 68 -5.79 11.89 7.67
C GLN A 68 -4.75 12.60 8.56
N GLY A 69 -4.69 13.93 8.50
CA GLY A 69 -3.83 14.75 9.36
C GLY A 69 -2.38 14.83 8.92
N PHE A 70 -2.08 14.57 7.63
CA PHE A 70 -0.84 15.05 7.04
C PHE A 70 -0.89 16.59 6.95
N LEU A 71 0.23 17.24 7.22
CA LEU A 71 0.35 18.68 7.02
C LEU A 71 0.76 18.96 5.58
N ASN A 72 0.20 20.00 4.97
CA ASN A 72 0.47 20.33 3.56
C ASN A 72 1.96 20.58 3.30
N GLU A 73 2.67 21.20 4.25
CA GLU A 73 4.11 21.43 4.18
C GLU A 73 4.97 20.15 4.21
N ASN A 74 4.41 19.03 4.68
CA ASN A 74 5.06 17.73 4.72
C ASN A 74 4.72 16.85 3.51
N ILE A 75 3.94 17.36 2.55
CA ILE A 75 3.61 16.67 1.30
C ILE A 75 4.44 17.27 0.17
N CYS A 76 5.43 16.51 -0.31
CA CYS A 76 6.21 16.85 -1.49
C CYS A 76 5.54 16.26 -2.75
N ILE A 77 5.47 17.04 -3.83
CA ILE A 77 4.84 16.62 -5.08
C ILE A 77 5.83 16.80 -6.23
N ILE A 78 5.96 15.78 -7.08
CA ILE A 78 6.71 15.81 -8.33
C ILE A 78 5.72 15.52 -9.47
N GLU A 79 5.67 16.41 -10.47
CA GLU A 79 4.77 16.29 -11.62
C GLU A 79 5.56 16.32 -12.92
N ASP A 80 5.16 15.45 -13.87
CA ASP A 80 5.55 15.46 -15.28
C ASP A 80 7.04 15.73 -15.53
N GLU A 81 7.39 16.89 -16.10
CA GLU A 81 8.77 17.27 -16.47
C GLU A 81 9.76 17.24 -15.30
N LYS A 82 9.28 17.36 -14.06
CA LYS A 82 10.11 17.22 -12.85
C LYS A 82 10.29 15.76 -12.43
N GLY A 83 9.48 14.85 -12.95
CA GLY A 83 9.52 13.41 -12.70
C GLY A 83 10.68 12.69 -13.37
N THR A 84 11.86 13.31 -13.47
CA THR A 84 13.05 12.66 -14.03
C THR A 84 13.64 11.64 -13.04
N ARG A 85 14.36 10.64 -13.55
CA ARG A 85 15.01 9.61 -12.70
C ARG A 85 15.84 10.25 -11.60
N GLN A 86 16.68 11.22 -11.99
CA GLN A 86 17.57 11.92 -11.06
C GLN A 86 16.78 12.64 -9.97
N ASN A 87 15.71 13.37 -10.32
CA ASN A 87 14.95 14.15 -9.35
C ASN A 87 14.14 13.24 -8.42
N ILE A 88 13.55 12.16 -8.91
CA ILE A 88 12.82 11.18 -8.08
C ILE A 88 13.75 10.59 -7.02
N ILE A 89 14.90 10.04 -7.42
CA ILE A 89 15.86 9.41 -6.49
C ILE A 89 16.40 10.45 -5.50
N ALA A 90 16.76 11.65 -5.97
CA ALA A 90 17.24 12.72 -5.10
C ALA A 90 16.16 13.15 -4.08
N THR A 91 14.90 13.21 -4.48
CA THR A 91 13.80 13.59 -3.60
C THR A 91 13.51 12.50 -2.57
N ILE A 92 13.54 11.21 -2.94
CA ILE A 92 13.43 10.11 -1.97
C ILE A 92 14.56 10.21 -0.93
N LYS A 93 15.82 10.35 -1.37
CA LYS A 93 16.98 10.48 -0.48
C LYS A 93 16.88 11.69 0.44
N THR A 94 16.47 12.84 -0.06
CA THR A 94 16.41 14.07 0.73
C THR A 94 15.16 14.12 1.61
N LYS A 95 13.97 13.96 1.04
CA LYS A 95 12.68 14.15 1.72
C LYS A 95 12.24 12.96 2.56
N LEU A 96 12.52 11.73 2.11
CA LEU A 96 12.05 10.53 2.80
C LEU A 96 13.12 9.84 3.65
N ILE A 97 14.40 9.99 3.32
CA ILE A 97 15.49 9.45 4.14
C ILE A 97 16.03 10.53 5.08
N ASN A 98 16.61 11.61 4.56
CA ASN A 98 17.35 12.57 5.39
C ASN A 98 16.45 13.41 6.32
N GLU A 99 15.25 13.78 5.88
CA GLU A 99 14.34 14.64 6.66
C GLU A 99 13.40 13.85 7.58
N THR A 100 13.38 12.51 7.47
CA THR A 100 12.52 11.63 8.27
C THR A 100 13.12 11.37 9.63
N LYS A 101 12.27 11.37 10.67
CA LYS A 101 12.68 11.09 12.04
C LYS A 101 12.18 9.72 12.49
N LYS A 102 12.83 9.20 13.53
CA LYS A 102 12.40 7.99 14.21
C LYS A 102 10.92 8.06 14.58
N GLY A 103 10.16 7.03 14.20
CA GLY A 103 8.73 6.92 14.52
C GLY A 103 7.80 7.72 13.63
N ASP A 104 8.29 8.46 12.62
CA ASP A 104 7.44 9.13 11.64
C ASP A 104 6.60 8.12 10.83
N ILE A 105 5.64 8.63 10.07
CA ILE A 105 4.88 7.87 9.08
C ILE A 105 5.16 8.47 7.71
N VAL A 106 5.65 7.65 6.79
CA VAL A 106 5.98 8.05 5.42
C VAL A 106 5.01 7.41 4.44
N TYR A 107 4.46 8.22 3.56
CA TYR A 107 3.62 7.76 2.44
C TYR A 107 4.30 8.07 1.10
N PHE A 108 4.55 7.05 0.30
CA PHE A 108 5.07 7.18 -1.05
C PHE A 108 3.98 6.79 -2.05
N HIS A 109 3.79 7.62 -3.07
CA HIS A 109 2.84 7.34 -4.13
C HIS A 109 3.45 7.62 -5.49
N PHE A 110 3.28 6.68 -6.40
CA PHE A 110 3.62 6.85 -7.81
C PHE A 110 2.40 6.56 -8.68
N SER A 111 2.06 7.49 -9.56
CA SER A 111 1.06 7.33 -10.61
C SER A 111 1.68 7.65 -11.97
N GLY A 112 1.73 6.67 -12.86
CA GLY A 112 2.39 6.82 -14.15
C GLY A 112 2.55 5.50 -14.89
N HIS A 113 3.48 5.48 -15.84
CA HIS A 113 3.79 4.26 -16.58
C HIS A 113 4.68 3.31 -15.78
N GLY A 114 4.50 2.01 -15.99
CA GLY A 114 5.47 0.98 -15.64
C GLY A 114 5.96 0.26 -16.89
N GLN A 115 7.11 -0.41 -16.77
CA GLN A 115 7.70 -1.20 -17.84
C GLN A 115 8.53 -2.34 -17.26
N GLN A 116 8.51 -3.49 -17.92
CA GLN A 116 9.45 -4.58 -17.67
C GLN A 116 10.82 -4.30 -18.29
N LYS A 117 11.91 -4.63 -17.61
CA LYS A 117 13.28 -4.57 -18.14
C LYS A 117 13.92 -5.95 -18.03
N GLN A 118 14.83 -6.31 -18.94
CA GLN A 118 15.54 -7.60 -18.83
C GLN A 118 16.21 -7.75 -17.46
N ASP A 119 15.90 -8.87 -16.79
CA ASP A 119 16.54 -9.28 -15.54
C ASP A 119 17.94 -9.87 -15.86
N LEU A 120 18.94 -9.39 -15.12
CA LEU A 120 20.34 -9.79 -15.26
C LEU A 120 20.88 -10.64 -14.11
N ASP A 121 20.21 -10.70 -12.97
CA ASP A 121 20.65 -11.49 -11.82
C ASP A 121 19.85 -12.79 -11.62
N GLY A 122 18.72 -12.91 -12.33
CA GLY A 122 17.94 -14.13 -12.46
C GLY A 122 17.06 -14.43 -11.26
N ASP A 123 16.73 -13.41 -10.45
CA ASP A 123 15.90 -13.59 -9.28
C ASP A 123 14.39 -13.54 -9.59
N GLU A 124 14.01 -13.08 -10.79
CA GLU A 124 12.64 -13.03 -11.28
C GLU A 124 12.24 -14.30 -12.04
N ILE A 125 11.08 -14.86 -11.68
CA ILE A 125 10.58 -16.13 -12.23
C ILE A 125 10.32 -16.00 -13.74
N ASP A 126 9.87 -14.83 -14.15
CA ASP A 126 9.47 -14.55 -15.51
C ASP A 126 10.60 -13.92 -16.36
N GLY A 127 11.75 -13.64 -15.72
CA GLY A 127 12.96 -13.08 -16.32
C GLY A 127 12.87 -11.59 -16.66
N TYR A 128 12.07 -10.80 -15.96
CA TYR A 128 12.03 -9.35 -16.13
C TYR A 128 11.92 -8.59 -14.80
N ASP A 129 12.75 -7.56 -14.63
CA ASP A 129 12.65 -6.58 -13.56
C ASP A 129 11.46 -5.66 -13.78
N GLU A 130 10.72 -5.37 -12.70
CA GLU A 130 9.59 -4.46 -12.77
C GLU A 130 10.02 -3.01 -12.49
N CYS A 131 9.80 -2.10 -13.45
CA CYS A 131 10.24 -0.70 -13.33
C CYS A 131 9.08 0.29 -13.29
N ILE A 132 9.24 1.38 -12.54
CA ILE A 132 8.50 2.62 -12.78
C ILE A 132 9.18 3.45 -13.88
N VAL A 133 8.41 4.24 -14.62
CA VAL A 133 8.90 5.01 -15.77
C VAL A 133 8.97 6.51 -15.42
N PRO A 134 10.17 7.07 -15.26
CA PRO A 134 10.37 8.51 -15.15
C PRO A 134 10.09 9.26 -16.45
N TYR A 135 9.89 10.57 -16.36
CA TYR A 135 9.61 11.47 -17.49
C TYR A 135 10.67 11.40 -18.61
N ASP A 136 11.93 11.22 -18.23
CA ASP A 136 13.09 11.17 -19.13
C ASP A 136 13.42 9.74 -19.64
N SER A 137 12.50 8.80 -19.44
CA SER A 137 12.65 7.40 -19.88
C SER A 137 11.85 7.15 -21.16
N PRO A 138 12.46 7.05 -22.36
CA PRO A 138 11.76 6.63 -23.57
C PRO A 138 11.30 5.17 -23.49
N LYS A 139 10.24 4.84 -24.22
CA LYS A 139 9.60 3.52 -24.19
C LYS A 139 10.42 2.39 -24.83
N LYS A 140 11.18 2.71 -25.88
CA LYS A 140 11.79 1.70 -26.75
C LYS A 140 13.25 1.42 -26.40
N PHE A 141 13.57 0.14 -26.33
CA PHE A 141 14.96 -0.32 -26.33
C PHE A 141 15.64 0.04 -27.65
N ASN A 142 16.83 0.60 -27.58
CA ASN A 142 17.69 0.94 -28.71
C ASN A 142 19.15 0.62 -28.35
N PRO A 143 19.73 -0.48 -28.86
CA PRO A 143 21.07 -0.93 -28.50
C PRO A 143 22.11 0.19 -28.67
N GLY A 144 22.93 0.42 -27.64
CA GLY A 144 23.97 1.45 -27.64
C GLY A 144 23.47 2.90 -27.57
N VAL A 145 22.16 3.13 -27.50
CA VAL A 145 21.55 4.48 -27.38
C VAL A 145 20.73 4.58 -26.10
N TYR A 146 19.79 3.66 -25.90
CA TYR A 146 18.95 3.61 -24.73
C TYR A 146 18.56 2.17 -24.39
N GLU A 147 19.01 1.70 -23.24
CA GLU A 147 18.83 0.32 -22.78
C GLU A 147 18.11 0.27 -21.43
N GLY A 148 17.37 1.33 -21.10
CA GLY A 148 16.61 1.44 -19.85
C GLY A 148 17.34 2.15 -18.72
N GLN A 149 18.45 2.85 -18.98
CA GLN A 149 19.25 3.50 -17.92
C GLN A 149 18.50 4.59 -17.12
N ASN A 150 17.36 5.07 -17.63
CA ASN A 150 16.50 6.04 -16.95
C ASN A 150 15.28 5.40 -16.25
N LEU A 151 15.08 4.09 -16.37
CA LEU A 151 14.10 3.38 -15.56
C LEU A 151 14.55 3.35 -14.09
N ILE A 152 13.59 3.19 -13.18
CA ILE A 152 13.88 2.89 -11.78
C ILE A 152 13.28 1.52 -11.49
N LEU A 153 14.16 0.56 -11.20
CA LEU A 153 13.80 -0.82 -10.89
C LEU A 153 13.17 -0.90 -9.50
N ASP A 154 12.31 -1.87 -9.30
CA ASP A 154 11.76 -2.27 -8.00
C ASP A 154 12.85 -2.59 -6.98
N ASP A 155 13.95 -3.23 -7.38
CA ASP A 155 15.12 -3.45 -6.53
C ASP A 155 15.76 -2.15 -6.05
N GLU A 156 15.94 -1.18 -6.95
CA GLU A 156 16.48 0.14 -6.60
C GLU A 156 15.50 0.89 -5.66
N LEU A 157 14.19 0.79 -5.92
CA LEU A 157 13.18 1.34 -5.02
C LEU A 157 13.20 0.65 -3.66
N ASN A 158 13.35 -0.67 -3.61
CA ASN A 158 13.43 -1.44 -2.39
C ASN A 158 14.65 -1.05 -1.56
N GLU A 159 15.82 -0.85 -2.18
CA GLU A 159 17.01 -0.32 -1.48
C GLU A 159 16.74 1.06 -0.86
N LEU A 160 16.09 1.96 -1.60
CA LEU A 160 15.71 3.28 -1.11
C LEU A 160 14.70 3.19 0.05
N PHE A 161 13.70 2.32 -0.07
CA PHE A 161 12.70 2.07 0.98
C PHE A 161 13.30 1.43 2.22
N VAL A 162 14.27 0.52 2.08
CA VAL A 162 15.08 0.02 3.20
C VAL A 162 15.81 1.18 3.89
N GLY A 163 16.35 2.13 3.12
CA GLY A 163 16.92 3.36 3.66
C GLY A 163 15.92 4.18 4.49
N VAL A 164 14.70 4.39 3.98
CA VAL A 164 13.62 5.07 4.71
C VAL A 164 13.26 4.30 5.99
N ARG A 165 13.05 2.99 5.89
CA ARG A 165 12.66 2.13 7.03
C ARG A 165 13.72 2.08 8.12
N LYS A 166 15.01 2.19 7.78
CA LYS A 166 16.12 2.33 8.75
C LYS A 166 16.00 3.62 9.56
N GLN A 167 15.64 4.75 8.92
CA GLN A 167 15.47 6.02 9.62
C GLN A 167 14.24 6.04 10.53
N LEU A 168 13.15 5.43 10.05
CA LEU A 168 11.91 5.28 10.79
C LEU A 168 12.06 4.39 12.03
N THR A 169 12.86 3.33 11.93
CA THR A 169 13.00 2.23 12.90
C THR A 169 11.67 1.50 13.18
N SER A 170 11.69 0.46 14.01
CA SER A 170 10.49 -0.34 14.34
C SER A 170 9.29 0.45 14.89
N SER A 171 9.45 1.71 15.28
CA SER A 171 8.37 2.58 15.75
C SER A 171 7.66 3.39 14.65
N GLY A 172 8.16 3.38 13.40
CA GLY A 172 7.56 4.11 12.28
C GLY A 172 6.89 3.20 11.25
N GLN A 173 6.31 3.81 10.21
CA GLN A 173 5.67 3.09 9.10
C GLN A 173 6.02 3.70 7.75
N LEU A 174 6.23 2.84 6.75
CA LEU A 174 6.29 3.22 5.34
C LEU A 174 5.07 2.63 4.60
N ILE A 175 4.30 3.48 3.95
CA ILE A 175 3.18 3.09 3.10
C ILE A 175 3.54 3.44 1.67
N VAL A 176 3.41 2.48 0.77
CA VAL A 176 3.74 2.61 -0.66
C VAL A 176 2.50 2.31 -1.47
N ALA A 177 2.17 3.17 -2.43
CA ALA A 177 1.09 2.94 -3.39
C ALA A 177 1.61 3.18 -4.81
N LEU A 178 1.64 2.12 -5.62
CA LEU A 178 2.07 2.17 -7.02
C LEU A 178 0.87 1.96 -7.93
N ASP A 179 0.41 3.06 -8.53
CA ASP A 179 -0.62 3.07 -9.57
C ASP A 179 0.02 3.13 -10.96
N ALA A 180 0.78 2.07 -11.23
CA ALA A 180 1.45 1.79 -12.48
C ALA A 180 1.17 0.34 -12.90
N CYS A 181 1.58 -0.04 -14.10
CA CYS A 181 1.56 -1.43 -14.56
C CYS A 181 2.78 -1.66 -15.43
N HIS A 182 3.35 -2.85 -15.35
CA HIS A 182 4.60 -3.14 -16.02
C HIS A 182 4.44 -3.88 -17.36
N SER A 183 3.29 -4.54 -17.55
CA SER A 183 3.01 -5.43 -18.69
C SER A 183 1.69 -5.09 -19.40
N GLY A 184 1.75 -4.89 -20.71
CA GLY A 184 0.62 -4.87 -21.64
C GLY A 184 0.41 -3.58 -22.45
N THR A 185 -0.14 -3.73 -23.65
CA THR A 185 -0.70 -2.64 -24.47
C THR A 185 -2.09 -3.05 -24.89
N GLY A 186 -3.06 -2.15 -24.82
CA GLY A 186 -4.31 -2.37 -25.54
C GLY A 186 -5.50 -1.68 -24.91
N THR A 187 -6.35 -1.14 -25.78
CA THR A 187 -7.64 -0.48 -25.53
C THR A 187 -8.75 -1.46 -25.10
N ARG A 188 -8.43 -2.52 -24.34
CA ARG A 188 -9.45 -3.47 -23.88
C ARG A 188 -10.28 -2.82 -22.78
N GLY A 189 -11.45 -2.31 -23.16
CA GLY A 189 -12.40 -1.64 -22.26
C GLY A 189 -12.50 -0.12 -22.43
N GLY A 190 -11.85 0.48 -23.44
CA GLY A 190 -11.96 1.91 -23.74
C GLY A 190 -11.12 2.85 -22.86
N GLY A 191 -10.40 2.35 -21.84
CA GLY A 191 -9.48 3.12 -21.00
C GLY A 191 -8.02 3.11 -21.47
N THR A 192 -7.24 4.10 -21.03
CA THR A 192 -5.80 4.20 -21.31
C THR A 192 -5.02 3.24 -20.40
N ALA A 193 -4.18 2.39 -21.01
CA ALA A 193 -3.32 1.45 -20.28
C ALA A 193 -2.09 2.17 -19.70
N ARG A 194 -1.71 1.79 -18.48
CA ARG A 194 -0.56 2.33 -17.74
C ARG A 194 0.72 1.50 -17.93
N GLY A 195 0.70 0.42 -18.71
CA GLY A 195 1.88 -0.42 -18.99
C GLY A 195 2.37 -0.41 -20.43
N SER A 196 3.45 -1.18 -20.67
CA SER A 196 3.99 -1.49 -22.00
C SER A 196 3.98 -3.00 -22.24
N SER A 197 3.67 -3.45 -23.45
CA SER A 197 3.85 -4.85 -23.89
C SER A 197 5.23 -5.13 -24.46
N GLU A 198 6.00 -4.06 -24.72
CA GLU A 198 7.38 -4.13 -25.19
C GLU A 198 8.29 -4.01 -23.97
N PRO A 199 8.95 -5.09 -23.52
CA PRO A 199 9.93 -5.00 -22.45
C PRO A 199 11.17 -4.22 -22.92
N MET A 200 11.82 -3.54 -21.97
CA MET A 200 13.12 -2.90 -22.14
C MET A 200 14.22 -3.97 -22.15
N ALA A 201 14.30 -4.70 -23.25
CA ALA A 201 15.19 -5.84 -23.42
C ALA A 201 15.67 -5.94 -24.87
N SER A 202 16.85 -6.55 -25.05
CA SER A 202 17.33 -6.85 -26.41
C SER A 202 16.42 -7.88 -27.11
N PRO A 203 16.25 -7.83 -28.44
CA PRO A 203 15.47 -8.83 -29.18
C PRO A 203 15.93 -10.27 -28.92
N ASP A 204 17.24 -10.47 -28.81
CA ASP A 204 17.84 -11.77 -28.50
C ASP A 204 17.44 -12.28 -27.11
N TYR A 205 17.35 -11.39 -26.12
CA TYR A 205 16.90 -11.73 -24.78
C TYR A 205 15.42 -12.14 -24.80
N VAL A 206 14.57 -11.34 -25.44
CA VAL A 206 13.13 -11.65 -25.56
C VAL A 206 12.92 -13.00 -26.23
N GLN A 207 13.64 -13.28 -27.32
CA GLN A 207 13.55 -14.56 -28.03
C GLN A 207 13.98 -15.75 -27.16
N LYS A 208 15.09 -15.62 -26.43
CA LYS A 208 15.58 -16.67 -25.52
C LYS A 208 14.65 -16.89 -24.33
N ASN A 209 14.12 -15.82 -23.74
CA ASN A 209 13.24 -15.92 -22.58
C ASN A 209 11.89 -16.56 -22.96
N VAL A 210 11.35 -16.25 -24.14
CA VAL A 210 10.17 -16.95 -24.70
C VAL A 210 10.44 -18.46 -24.88
N GLN A 211 11.61 -18.84 -25.39
CA GLN A 211 12.00 -20.24 -25.52
C GLN A 211 12.16 -20.95 -24.16
N HIS A 212 12.67 -20.25 -23.15
CA HIS A 212 12.81 -20.76 -21.79
C HIS A 212 11.46 -20.95 -21.08
N LYS A 213 10.49 -20.02 -21.25
CA LYS A 213 9.13 -20.16 -20.70
C LYS A 213 8.39 -21.38 -21.29
N LEU A 214 8.61 -21.74 -22.55
CA LEU A 214 8.01 -22.92 -23.19
C LEU A 214 8.59 -24.27 -22.70
N GLN A 215 9.72 -24.26 -21.97
CA GLN A 215 10.40 -25.48 -21.50
C GLN A 215 10.25 -25.75 -20.00
N LYS A 216 9.70 -24.80 -19.23
CA LYS A 216 9.46 -24.94 -17.79
C LYS A 216 8.00 -24.64 -17.45
N GLU A 217 7.08 -25.51 -17.85
CA GLU A 217 5.84 -25.74 -17.10
C GLU A 217 6.11 -26.85 -16.07
N ASP A 218 6.87 -26.54 -15.03
CA ASP A 218 6.83 -27.34 -13.80
C ASP A 218 7.43 -26.58 -12.60
N ASN A 219 6.51 -26.27 -11.68
CA ASN A 219 6.69 -26.11 -10.24
C ASN A 219 7.97 -25.44 -9.72
N LYS A 220 7.84 -24.16 -9.34
CA LYS A 220 8.44 -23.59 -8.13
C LYS A 220 7.77 -22.25 -7.77
N ILE A 221 6.83 -22.30 -6.84
CA ILE A 221 6.42 -21.12 -6.07
C ILE A 221 7.52 -20.92 -5.03
N ASN A 222 8.43 -19.99 -5.27
CA ASN A 222 9.29 -19.51 -4.20
C ASN A 222 8.52 -18.39 -3.49
N GLU A 223 7.87 -18.73 -2.38
CA GLU A 223 7.59 -17.74 -1.35
C GLU A 223 8.96 -17.20 -0.88
N LYS A 224 9.32 -15.96 -1.26
CA LYS A 224 10.35 -15.21 -0.54
C LYS A 224 9.77 -14.91 0.85
N THR A 225 9.88 -15.90 1.74
CA THR A 225 9.51 -15.82 3.15
C THR A 225 10.40 -14.81 3.87
N GLY A 226 9.77 -13.79 4.44
CA GLY A 226 10.14 -13.14 5.69
C GLY A 226 11.58 -12.65 5.80
N ILE A 227 11.84 -11.40 5.42
CA ILE A 227 12.99 -10.68 5.98
C ILE A 227 12.73 -10.52 7.49
N ALA A 228 13.54 -11.21 8.29
CA ALA A 228 13.54 -11.04 9.75
C ALA A 228 13.60 -9.55 10.11
N ASN A 229 12.69 -9.12 10.99
CA ASN A 229 12.54 -7.73 11.46
C ASN A 229 13.77 -7.29 12.27
N ASN A 230 14.84 -6.91 11.56
CA ASN A 230 16.09 -6.36 12.11
C ASN A 230 15.92 -4.88 12.52
N GLY A 231 14.87 -4.55 13.29
CA GLY A 231 14.62 -3.18 13.76
C GLY A 231 14.18 -2.18 12.69
N LEU A 232 13.87 -2.64 11.48
CA LEU A 232 13.28 -1.83 10.41
C LEU A 232 11.83 -1.47 10.73
N ALA A 233 11.39 -0.31 10.24
CA ALA A 233 9.98 0.06 10.25
C ALA A 233 9.11 -0.94 9.50
N SER A 234 7.83 -1.00 9.88
CA SER A 234 6.82 -1.72 9.11
C SER A 234 6.67 -1.10 7.71
N MET A 235 6.41 -1.93 6.71
CA MET A 235 6.10 -1.49 5.35
C MET A 235 4.79 -2.13 4.89
N ILE A 236 3.96 -1.32 4.23
CA ILE A 236 2.73 -1.75 3.56
C ILE A 236 2.81 -1.24 2.13
N ALA A 237 2.62 -2.12 1.15
CA ALA A 237 2.61 -1.75 -0.26
C ALA A 237 1.29 -2.12 -0.92
N PHE A 238 0.77 -1.23 -1.78
CA PHE A 238 -0.44 -1.42 -2.59
C PHE A 238 -0.10 -1.27 -4.07
N PHE A 239 -0.63 -2.17 -4.90
CA PHE A 239 -0.40 -2.22 -6.34
C PHE A 239 -1.73 -2.30 -7.10
N GLY A 240 -1.84 -1.61 -8.23
CA GLY A 240 -3.10 -1.49 -8.98
C GLY A 240 -3.49 -2.72 -9.81
N SER A 241 -2.56 -3.66 -10.00
CA SER A 241 -2.82 -4.90 -10.75
C SER A 241 -1.83 -5.99 -10.33
N ALA A 242 -2.19 -7.25 -10.58
CA ALA A 242 -1.24 -8.35 -10.52
C ALA A 242 -0.18 -8.22 -11.64
N GLN A 243 0.97 -8.90 -11.49
CA GLN A 243 2.10 -8.86 -12.43
C GLN A 243 1.71 -9.17 -13.89
N ASN A 244 0.69 -10.00 -14.10
CA ASN A 244 0.19 -10.40 -15.42
C ASN A 244 -1.06 -9.62 -15.90
N GLN A 245 -1.42 -8.53 -15.22
CA GLN A 245 -2.62 -7.73 -15.53
C GLN A 245 -2.25 -6.30 -15.90
N VAL A 246 -3.01 -5.75 -16.85
CA VAL A 246 -2.87 -4.36 -17.28
C VAL A 246 -3.60 -3.45 -16.31
N ASN A 247 -2.95 -2.37 -15.86
CA ASN A 247 -3.60 -1.30 -15.10
C ASN A 247 -4.19 -0.25 -16.04
N TYR A 248 -5.47 0.11 -15.85
CA TYR A 248 -6.20 1.06 -16.68
C TYR A 248 -6.65 2.27 -15.87
N GLU A 249 -6.77 3.39 -16.56
CA GLU A 249 -7.52 4.53 -16.03
C GLU A 249 -9.02 4.20 -15.95
N MET A 250 -9.63 4.58 -14.82
CA MET A 250 -11.07 4.62 -14.63
C MET A 250 -11.57 6.04 -14.88
N THR A 251 -12.88 6.19 -15.07
CA THR A 251 -13.53 7.50 -15.10
C THR A 251 -14.61 7.51 -14.04
N ASN A 252 -14.65 8.54 -13.21
CA ASN A 252 -15.69 8.69 -12.18
C ASN A 252 -17.05 9.08 -12.81
N ASP A 253 -18.10 9.16 -11.98
CA ASP A 253 -19.45 9.53 -12.43
C ASP A 253 -19.56 10.93 -13.08
N GLN A 254 -18.54 11.79 -12.88
CA GLN A 254 -18.46 13.13 -13.45
C GLN A 254 -17.67 13.18 -14.77
N GLY A 255 -17.19 12.05 -15.27
CA GLY A 255 -16.38 12.01 -16.49
C GLY A 255 -14.90 12.35 -16.27
N ILE A 256 -14.41 12.41 -15.03
CA ILE A 256 -13.02 12.74 -14.72
C ILE A 256 -12.18 11.46 -14.63
N PRO A 257 -11.07 11.35 -15.37
CA PRO A 257 -10.22 10.16 -15.38
C PRO A 257 -9.25 10.13 -14.19
N TYR A 258 -9.02 8.92 -13.66
CA TYR A 258 -8.08 8.62 -12.58
C TYR A 258 -7.43 7.25 -12.78
N GLY A 259 -6.29 7.03 -12.14
CA GLY A 259 -5.77 5.69 -11.87
C GLY A 259 -6.70 4.97 -10.89
N SER A 260 -7.03 3.72 -11.19
CA SER A 260 -8.05 2.97 -10.43
C SER A 260 -7.63 2.68 -8.99
N LEU A 261 -6.34 2.43 -8.74
CA LEU A 261 -5.81 2.27 -7.39
C LEU A 261 -5.85 3.59 -6.62
N SER A 262 -5.42 4.68 -7.24
CA SER A 262 -5.37 6.02 -6.63
C SER A 262 -6.75 6.48 -6.22
N TYR A 263 -7.73 6.28 -7.11
CA TYR A 263 -9.14 6.54 -6.82
C TYR A 263 -9.64 5.70 -5.64
N ALA A 264 -9.45 4.38 -5.68
CA ALA A 264 -9.91 3.48 -4.62
C ALA A 264 -9.24 3.76 -3.27
N ILE A 265 -7.93 4.03 -3.24
CA ILE A 265 -7.21 4.41 -2.02
C ILE A 265 -7.74 5.73 -1.48
N SER A 266 -7.84 6.78 -2.31
CA SER A 266 -8.25 8.11 -1.83
C SER A 266 -9.63 8.05 -1.13
N LYS A 267 -10.62 7.42 -1.77
CA LYS A 267 -11.99 7.31 -1.27
C LYS A 267 -12.03 6.55 0.06
N ASN A 268 -11.36 5.40 0.12
CA ASN A 268 -11.41 4.55 1.32
C ASN A 268 -10.52 5.07 2.45
N LEU A 269 -9.41 5.74 2.14
CA LEU A 269 -8.53 6.32 3.14
C LEU A 269 -9.20 7.50 3.84
N VAL A 270 -9.97 8.35 3.15
CA VAL A 270 -10.77 9.43 3.78
C VAL A 270 -11.75 8.87 4.81
N LEU A 271 -12.38 7.74 4.51
CA LEU A 271 -13.40 7.11 5.34
C LEU A 271 -12.81 6.22 6.46
N SER A 272 -11.51 5.94 6.42
CA SER A 272 -10.87 5.00 7.34
C SER A 272 -10.61 5.64 8.70
N LYS A 273 -10.92 4.89 9.75
CA LYS A 273 -10.51 5.22 11.12
C LYS A 273 -9.11 4.68 11.39
N LYS A 274 -8.40 5.29 12.35
CA LYS A 274 -7.01 4.88 12.66
C LYS A 274 -6.94 3.50 13.29
N GLU A 275 -8.00 3.07 13.96
CA GLU A 275 -8.11 1.78 14.62
C GLU A 275 -8.39 0.64 13.63
N GLU A 276 -8.75 0.95 12.38
CA GLU A 276 -8.87 -0.04 11.32
C GLU A 276 -7.48 -0.47 10.85
N SER A 277 -7.39 -1.69 10.32
CA SER A 277 -6.18 -2.27 9.77
C SER A 277 -5.99 -1.96 8.30
N TYR A 278 -4.73 -2.02 7.84
CA TYR A 278 -4.42 -1.98 6.41
C TYR A 278 -5.05 -3.14 5.63
N ARG A 279 -5.28 -4.30 6.25
CA ARG A 279 -6.03 -5.42 5.66
C ARG A 279 -7.48 -5.05 5.41
N GLY A 280 -8.12 -4.41 6.39
CA GLY A 280 -9.47 -3.89 6.28
C GLY A 280 -9.62 -2.84 5.18
N LEU A 281 -8.68 -1.88 5.15
CA LEU A 281 -8.58 -0.90 4.07
C LEU A 281 -8.40 -1.57 2.71
N PHE A 282 -7.52 -2.57 2.60
CA PHE A 282 -7.30 -3.30 1.36
C PHE A 282 -8.54 -4.06 0.88
N ASP A 283 -9.29 -4.66 1.80
CA ASP A 283 -10.55 -5.32 1.46
C ASP A 283 -11.57 -4.33 0.88
N LYS A 284 -11.64 -3.11 1.42
CA LYS A 284 -12.46 -2.03 0.85
C LYS A 284 -11.95 -1.56 -0.53
N ILE A 285 -10.64 -1.42 -0.70
CA ILE A 285 -10.01 -1.08 -1.99
C ILE A 285 -10.35 -2.13 -3.06
N LYS A 286 -10.24 -3.42 -2.75
CA LYS A 286 -10.62 -4.50 -3.68
C LYS A 286 -12.09 -4.42 -4.10
N ILE A 287 -12.98 -4.15 -3.15
CA ILE A 287 -14.41 -4.01 -3.43
C ILE A 287 -14.64 -2.83 -4.38
N GLU A 288 -14.07 -1.67 -4.08
CA GLU A 288 -14.19 -0.48 -4.93
C GLU A 288 -13.63 -0.75 -6.34
N MET A 289 -12.42 -1.32 -6.44
CA MET A 289 -11.78 -1.66 -7.71
C MET A 289 -12.56 -2.71 -8.51
N SER A 290 -13.20 -3.67 -7.85
CA SER A 290 -14.07 -4.64 -8.55
C SER A 290 -15.27 -4.00 -9.25
N SER A 291 -15.69 -2.81 -8.79
CA SER A 291 -16.78 -2.03 -9.39
C SER A 291 -16.27 -1.14 -10.53
N ILE A 292 -15.20 -0.36 -10.28
CA ILE A 292 -14.72 0.67 -11.21
C ILE A 292 -13.72 0.15 -12.26
N ALA A 293 -13.05 -0.97 -11.97
CA ALA A 293 -12.01 -1.56 -12.79
C ALA A 293 -12.02 -3.11 -12.66
N PRO A 294 -13.13 -3.79 -13.04
CA PRO A 294 -13.33 -5.21 -12.77
C PRO A 294 -12.29 -6.16 -13.38
N LEU A 295 -11.55 -5.69 -14.39
CA LEU A 295 -10.48 -6.45 -15.05
C LEU A 295 -9.11 -6.31 -14.35
N GLN A 296 -9.06 -5.56 -13.24
CA GLN A 296 -7.87 -5.34 -12.44
C GLN A 296 -8.07 -5.91 -11.04
N GLN A 297 -7.10 -6.70 -10.58
CA GLN A 297 -7.05 -7.22 -9.23
C GLN A 297 -5.90 -6.54 -8.49
N PRO A 298 -6.17 -5.60 -7.57
CA PRO A 298 -5.11 -4.96 -6.83
C PRO A 298 -4.42 -5.97 -5.90
N GLN A 299 -3.17 -5.70 -5.58
CA GLN A 299 -2.36 -6.50 -4.66
C GLN A 299 -1.94 -5.66 -3.46
N ALA A 300 -1.68 -6.33 -2.34
CA ALA A 300 -1.11 -5.69 -1.16
C ALA A 300 -0.13 -6.63 -0.45
N GLU A 301 0.94 -6.05 0.06
CA GLU A 301 2.03 -6.76 0.74
C GLU A 301 2.42 -6.06 2.03
N GLY A 302 3.12 -6.80 2.91
CA GLY A 302 3.66 -6.27 4.16
C GLY A 302 2.76 -6.51 5.38
N ASP A 303 2.93 -5.69 6.42
CA ASP A 303 2.30 -5.88 7.73
C ASP A 303 0.84 -5.37 7.75
N LEU A 304 -0.04 -6.04 7.00
CA LEU A 304 -1.43 -5.61 6.80
C LEU A 304 -2.28 -5.62 8.09
N ASP A 305 -1.88 -6.37 9.11
CA ASP A 305 -2.55 -6.43 10.41
C ASP A 305 -2.02 -5.37 11.39
N THR A 306 -1.81 -4.16 10.90
CA THR A 306 -1.42 -2.98 11.68
C THR A 306 -2.41 -1.85 11.47
N GLU A 307 -2.60 -1.03 12.51
CA GLU A 307 -3.47 0.16 12.49
C GLU A 307 -3.03 1.17 11.42
N ILE A 308 -4.01 1.72 10.69
CA ILE A 308 -3.81 2.68 9.62
C ILE A 308 -3.16 3.96 10.17
N LEU A 309 -1.95 4.26 9.70
CA LEU A 309 -1.19 5.47 10.03
C LEU A 309 -1.03 5.66 11.55
N ASN A 310 -0.94 4.57 12.30
CA ASN A 310 -0.73 4.56 13.75
C ASN A 310 0.27 3.48 14.20
N GLY A 311 0.57 2.46 13.38
CA GLY A 311 1.67 1.52 13.61
C GLY A 311 1.45 0.46 14.68
N LYS A 312 0.31 0.49 15.37
CA LYS A 312 -0.03 -0.50 16.39
C LYS A 312 -0.44 -1.81 15.72
N ALA A 313 0.26 -2.89 16.06
CA ALA A 313 -0.10 -4.23 15.62
C ALA A 313 -1.47 -4.62 16.19
N LEU A 314 -2.30 -5.23 15.36
CA LEU A 314 -3.61 -5.74 15.71
C LEU A 314 -3.54 -7.28 15.79
N SER A 315 -4.34 -7.88 16.67
CA SER A 315 -4.47 -9.33 16.74
C SER A 315 -4.98 -9.88 15.41
N SER A 316 -4.45 -11.02 14.95
CA SER A 316 -4.93 -11.65 13.73
C SER A 316 -6.43 -11.92 13.81
N ALA A 317 -7.17 -11.47 12.81
CA ALA A 317 -8.58 -11.82 12.68
C ALA A 317 -8.66 -13.20 12.02
N ASN A 318 -9.17 -14.20 12.75
CA ASN A 318 -9.47 -15.50 12.18
C ASN A 318 -10.86 -15.41 11.53
N TYR A 319 -10.90 -15.13 10.22
CA TYR A 319 -12.14 -15.05 9.47
C TYR A 319 -12.12 -15.91 8.21
N TYR A 320 -13.32 -16.34 7.81
CA TYR A 320 -13.55 -17.02 6.54
C TYR A 320 -14.10 -15.99 5.54
N LYS A 321 -13.55 -16.00 4.33
CA LYS A 321 -13.96 -15.14 3.22
C LYS A 321 -15.19 -15.71 2.53
N VAL A 322 -16.07 -14.79 2.12
CA VAL A 322 -17.13 -15.09 1.16
C VAL A 322 -16.51 -15.30 -0.21
N ILE A 323 -16.72 -16.48 -0.80
CA ILE A 323 -16.31 -16.84 -2.15
C ILE A 323 -17.31 -16.32 -3.17
N SER A 324 -18.60 -16.57 -2.94
CA SER A 324 -19.66 -16.21 -3.87
C SER A 324 -21.01 -16.19 -3.19
N LYS A 325 -21.96 -15.51 -3.83
CA LYS A 325 -23.38 -15.56 -3.48
C LYS A 325 -24.10 -16.45 -4.49
N SER A 326 -24.73 -17.53 -4.02
CA SER A 326 -25.47 -18.48 -4.86
C SER A 326 -26.91 -18.00 -5.09
N THR A 327 -27.56 -17.52 -4.02
CA THR A 327 -28.91 -16.92 -4.02
C THR A 327 -28.96 -15.79 -2.97
N ASP A 328 -30.10 -15.11 -2.81
CA ASP A 328 -30.26 -14.03 -1.82
C ASP A 328 -30.07 -14.46 -0.35
N ASP A 329 -30.24 -15.74 -0.09
CA ASP A 329 -30.14 -16.41 1.21
C ASP A 329 -28.99 -17.43 1.29
N GLN A 330 -28.27 -17.70 0.19
CA GLN A 330 -27.15 -18.65 0.20
C GLN A 330 -25.81 -18.01 -0.19
N ILE A 331 -24.85 -18.15 0.72
CA ILE A 331 -23.48 -17.65 0.57
C ILE A 331 -22.49 -18.82 0.64
N ILE A 332 -21.45 -18.79 -0.18
CA ILE A 332 -20.36 -19.76 -0.11
C ILE A 332 -19.17 -19.13 0.61
N ILE A 333 -18.62 -19.81 1.61
CA ILE A 333 -17.41 -19.39 2.34
C ILE A 333 -16.24 -20.32 2.05
N ASN A 334 -15.00 -19.82 2.21
CA ASN A 334 -13.76 -20.57 2.01
C ASN A 334 -13.32 -21.39 3.23
N ALA A 335 -14.28 -22.03 3.89
CA ALA A 335 -14.03 -22.92 5.01
C ALA A 335 -14.96 -24.11 4.96
N GLY A 336 -14.41 -25.28 5.25
CA GLY A 336 -15.07 -26.57 5.18
C GLY A 336 -14.72 -27.45 6.38
N PHE A 337 -15.01 -28.74 6.27
CA PHE A 337 -14.79 -29.68 7.37
C PHE A 337 -13.31 -29.79 7.77
N LEU A 338 -12.35 -29.48 6.88
CA LEU A 338 -10.93 -29.42 7.25
C LEU A 338 -10.61 -28.27 8.21
N GLN A 339 -11.41 -27.21 8.19
CA GLN A 339 -11.34 -26.08 9.12
C GLN A 339 -12.35 -26.23 10.28
N SER A 340 -12.84 -27.46 10.52
CA SER A 340 -13.88 -27.76 11.52
C SER A 340 -15.21 -27.03 11.31
N VAL A 341 -15.49 -26.56 10.08
CA VAL A 341 -16.79 -26.00 9.70
C VAL A 341 -17.66 -27.13 9.18
N ASN A 342 -18.62 -27.58 9.98
CA ASN A 342 -19.46 -28.75 9.67
C ASN A 342 -20.89 -28.33 9.34
N GLU A 343 -21.65 -29.24 8.73
CA GLU A 343 -23.09 -29.04 8.57
C GLU A 343 -23.75 -28.79 9.92
N GLY A 344 -24.57 -27.73 9.97
CA GLY A 344 -25.22 -27.26 11.17
C GLY A 344 -24.42 -26.29 12.04
N SER A 345 -23.14 -26.04 11.76
CA SER A 345 -22.40 -24.94 12.38
C SER A 345 -23.09 -23.60 12.12
N VAL A 346 -23.05 -22.69 13.09
CA VAL A 346 -23.55 -21.32 12.95
C VAL A 346 -22.37 -20.40 12.69
N VAL A 347 -22.52 -19.53 11.69
CA VAL A 347 -21.54 -18.51 11.33
C VAL A 347 -22.16 -17.12 11.42
N GLY A 348 -21.38 -16.15 11.90
CA GLY A 348 -21.76 -14.75 11.91
C GLY A 348 -21.01 -13.98 10.82
N PHE A 349 -21.71 -13.10 10.11
CA PHE A 349 -21.12 -12.19 9.14
C PHE A 349 -20.95 -10.82 9.80
N TYR A 350 -19.74 -10.28 9.76
CA TYR A 350 -19.40 -9.02 10.40
C TYR A 350 -18.92 -8.01 9.37
N PRO A 351 -18.92 -6.70 9.68
CA PRO A 351 -18.24 -5.72 8.85
C PRO A 351 -16.78 -6.14 8.64
N SER A 352 -16.22 -5.76 7.47
CA SER A 352 -14.79 -5.98 7.20
C SER A 352 -13.93 -5.45 8.35
N ASP A 353 -12.86 -6.18 8.67
CA ASP A 353 -11.91 -5.86 9.75
C ASP A 353 -12.42 -6.02 11.19
N THR A 354 -13.56 -6.66 11.42
CA THR A 354 -13.98 -7.01 12.79
C THR A 354 -13.05 -8.06 13.39
N ARG A 355 -12.35 -7.71 14.49
CA ARG A 355 -11.37 -8.59 15.16
C ARG A 355 -11.84 -9.16 16.49
N ASP A 356 -12.79 -8.49 17.13
CA ASP A 356 -13.40 -8.93 18.39
C ASP A 356 -14.84 -9.38 18.13
N ILE A 357 -15.01 -10.65 17.76
CA ILE A 357 -16.32 -11.22 17.45
C ILE A 357 -17.18 -11.48 18.70
N GLU A 358 -16.56 -11.51 19.90
CA GLU A 358 -17.26 -11.78 21.16
C GLU A 358 -18.05 -10.56 21.62
N ASN A 359 -17.48 -9.36 21.44
CA ASN A 359 -18.12 -8.11 21.86
C ASN A 359 -18.87 -7.37 20.74
N ASN A 360 -18.78 -7.84 19.49
CA ASN A 360 -19.51 -7.26 18.36
C ASN A 360 -20.69 -8.13 17.94
N LYS A 361 -21.76 -7.49 17.45
CA LYS A 361 -22.92 -8.19 16.89
C LYS A 361 -22.70 -8.45 15.40
N PRO A 362 -23.00 -9.67 14.90
CA PRO A 362 -22.98 -9.93 13.48
C PRO A 362 -24.07 -9.11 12.76
N ILE A 363 -23.78 -8.70 11.52
CA ILE A 363 -24.74 -8.10 10.59
C ILE A 363 -25.87 -9.09 10.31
N VAL A 364 -25.50 -10.34 10.08
CA VAL A 364 -26.41 -11.47 9.87
C VAL A 364 -25.74 -12.76 10.32
N THR A 365 -26.53 -13.72 10.77
CA THR A 365 -26.07 -15.09 11.06
C THR A 365 -26.60 -16.04 10.01
N GLY A 366 -25.97 -17.20 9.88
CA GLY A 366 -26.45 -18.27 9.04
C GLY A 366 -25.94 -19.62 9.51
N LYS A 367 -26.57 -20.67 8.98
CA LYS A 367 -26.25 -22.05 9.30
C LYS A 367 -25.59 -22.73 8.10
N ILE A 368 -24.58 -23.53 8.33
CA ILE A 368 -23.93 -24.31 7.28
C ILE A 368 -24.90 -25.40 6.81
N SER A 369 -25.39 -25.27 5.58
CA SER A 369 -26.31 -26.23 4.95
C SER A 369 -25.56 -27.36 4.23
N LYS A 370 -24.32 -27.09 3.79
CA LYS A 370 -23.44 -28.08 3.17
C LYS A 370 -21.99 -27.74 3.44
N SER A 371 -21.18 -28.72 3.88
CA SER A 371 -19.74 -28.54 4.09
C SER A 371 -18.93 -29.44 3.16
N LEU A 372 -18.02 -28.85 2.39
CA LEU A 372 -17.00 -29.51 1.57
C LEU A 372 -15.64 -29.45 2.30
N ALA A 373 -14.57 -29.94 1.67
CA ALA A 373 -13.26 -29.99 2.31
C ALA A 373 -12.73 -28.61 2.72
N ALA A 374 -12.85 -27.62 1.83
CA ALA A 374 -12.30 -26.27 2.03
C ALA A 374 -13.32 -25.15 1.76
N SER A 375 -14.61 -25.50 1.60
CA SER A 375 -15.67 -24.54 1.37
C SER A 375 -17.00 -25.03 1.93
N SER A 376 -17.91 -24.11 2.22
CA SER A 376 -19.23 -24.45 2.75
C SER A 376 -20.29 -23.51 2.20
N VAL A 377 -21.51 -24.03 2.05
CA VAL A 377 -22.71 -23.23 1.76
C VAL A 377 -23.34 -22.85 3.10
N VAL A 378 -23.59 -21.56 3.26
CA VAL A 378 -24.27 -20.95 4.40
C VAL A 378 -25.66 -20.53 3.95
N GLU A 379 -26.68 -20.95 4.69
CA GLU A 379 -28.05 -20.47 4.57
C GLU A 379 -28.27 -19.39 5.63
N LEU A 380 -28.63 -18.18 5.20
CA LEU A 380 -28.75 -17.02 6.07
C LEU A 380 -30.07 -17.01 6.83
N ASP A 381 -30.02 -16.61 8.10
CA ASP A 381 -31.21 -16.50 8.95
C ASP A 381 -32.15 -15.35 8.53
N SER A 382 -31.63 -14.40 7.74
CA SER A 382 -32.43 -13.35 7.10
C SER A 382 -31.78 -12.89 5.80
N ILE A 383 -32.61 -12.46 4.84
CA ILE A 383 -32.12 -11.91 3.57
C ILE A 383 -31.27 -10.68 3.84
N LEU A 384 -30.05 -10.67 3.29
CA LEU A 384 -29.14 -9.53 3.29
C LEU A 384 -29.69 -8.42 2.37
N ASN A 385 -30.75 -7.72 2.81
CA ASN A 385 -31.31 -6.56 2.10
C ASN A 385 -30.32 -5.38 2.03
N TYR A 386 -29.22 -5.43 2.79
CA TYR A 386 -28.29 -4.32 3.01
C TYR A 386 -27.12 -4.24 2.03
N ILE A 387 -27.01 -5.17 1.07
CA ILE A 387 -25.93 -5.12 0.06
C ILE A 387 -26.20 -4.07 -1.04
N ARG A 388 -27.30 -3.30 -1.00
CA ARG A 388 -27.46 -2.14 -1.93
C ARG A 388 -26.80 -0.84 -1.46
N GLN A 389 -26.48 -0.65 -0.16
CA GLN A 389 -25.88 0.60 0.32
C GLN A 389 -24.35 0.62 0.36
N LEU A 390 -23.69 -0.50 0.07
CA LEU A 390 -22.24 -0.55 -0.18
C LEU A 390 -21.89 -0.43 -1.68
N TYR A 391 -22.90 -0.26 -2.55
CA TYR A 391 -22.76 -0.29 -4.02
C TYR A 391 -23.32 0.96 -4.73
N THR A 392 -23.76 1.98 -4.00
CA THR A 392 -24.05 3.31 -4.55
C THR A 392 -23.75 4.36 -3.49
N GLY A 393 -22.59 4.99 -3.58
CA GLY A 393 -22.10 6.03 -2.70
C GLY A 393 -20.74 6.53 -3.16
#